data_AF-A0A7N2R420-F1
#
_entry.id   AF-A0A7N2R420-F1
#
_cell.length_a   1.000
_cell.length_b   1.000
_cell.length_c   1.000
_cell.angle_alpha   90.00
_cell.angle_beta   90.00
_cell.angle_gamma   90.00
#
_symmetry.space_group_name_H-M   'P 1'
#
loop_
_entity.id
_entity.type
_entity.pdbx_description
1 polymer ?
#
loop_
_entity_poly.entity_id
_entity_poly.type
_entity_poly.pdbx_seq_one_letter_code
_entity_poly.pdbx_strand_id
1 'polypeptide(L)'
;MVENLAEVIDHGTRDQQSDTLVAELNTHFEKCQLLLNSIASSIPTKAMFVCVFGEFESEQLLNQRRDLIAKYRSSVEGLTKSEP
;
A
#
# COMPACT_ATOMS: atom_id res chain seq x y z
N MET A 1 4.90 10.37 -60.72
CA MET A 1 4.41 10.72 -59.36
C MET A 1 3.46 9.67 -58.79
N VAL A 2 2.60 9.05 -59.62
CA VAL A 2 1.72 7.95 -59.19
C VAL A 2 2.50 6.63 -59.01
N GLU A 3 3.58 6.42 -59.78
CA GLU A 3 4.45 5.23 -59.67
C GLU A 3 5.20 5.14 -58.34
N ASN A 4 5.54 6.29 -57.73
CA ASN A 4 6.23 6.34 -56.44
C ASN A 4 5.30 5.97 -55.27
N LEU A 5 4.00 6.27 -55.39
CA LEU A 5 2.99 5.90 -54.40
C LEU A 5 2.67 4.39 -54.45
N ALA A 6 2.70 3.80 -55.64
CA ALA A 6 2.51 2.36 -55.82
C ALA A 6 3.68 1.55 -55.22
N GLU A 7 4.92 2.02 -55.37
CA GLU A 7 6.11 1.42 -54.73
C GLU A 7 6.02 1.47 -53.19
N VAL A 8 5.58 2.60 -52.63
CA VAL A 8 5.40 2.78 -51.18
C VAL A 8 4.28 1.91 -50.62
N ILE A 9 3.27 1.56 -51.43
CA ILE A 9 2.17 0.67 -51.02
C ILE A 9 2.58 -0.81 -51.16
N ASP A 10 3.33 -1.16 -52.21
CA ASP A 10 3.78 -2.53 -52.48
C ASP A 10 4.96 -2.94 -51.58
N HIS A 11 5.78 -1.97 -51.14
CA HIS A 11 6.97 -2.16 -50.30
C HIS A 11 6.81 -1.49 -48.93
N GLY A 12 5.57 -1.09 -48.58
CA GLY A 12 5.21 -0.41 -47.34
C GLY A 12 5.29 -1.33 -46.13
N THR A 13 6.45 -1.91 -45.88
CA THR A 13 6.76 -2.51 -44.59
C THR A 13 6.67 -1.41 -43.54
N ARG A 14 5.92 -1.72 -42.48
CA ARG A 14 5.87 -0.93 -41.26
C ARG A 14 7.28 -0.48 -40.91
N ASP A 15 7.47 0.83 -40.75
CA ASP A 15 8.83 1.35 -40.59
C ASP A 15 9.43 0.73 -39.31
N GLN A 16 10.70 0.30 -39.39
CA GLN A 16 11.39 -0.39 -38.30
C GLN A 16 11.44 0.45 -37.01
N GLN A 17 11.41 1.79 -37.10
CA GLN A 17 11.30 2.69 -35.95
C GLN A 17 9.92 2.62 -35.30
N SER A 18 8.84 2.50 -36.08
CA SER A 18 7.49 2.27 -35.55
C SER A 18 7.42 1.00 -34.71
N ASP A 19 8.00 -0.09 -35.19
CA ASP A 19 8.04 -1.35 -34.44
C ASP A 19 8.93 -1.28 -33.20
N THR A 20 10.05 -0.56 -33.31
CA THR A 20 10.93 -0.29 -32.17
C THR A 20 10.21 0.52 -31.10
N LEU A 21 9.47 1.56 -31.50
CA LEU A 21 8.71 2.40 -30.58
C LEU A 21 7.58 1.62 -29.90
N VAL A 22 6.88 0.75 -30.63
CA VAL A 22 5.84 -0.12 -30.07
C VAL A 22 6.43 -1.09 -29.04
N ALA A 23 7.59 -1.68 -29.33
CA ALA A 23 8.28 -2.57 -28.40
C ALA A 23 8.71 -1.83 -27.11
N GLU A 24 9.21 -0.60 -27.25
CA GLU A 24 9.64 0.23 -26.14
C GLU A 24 8.45 0.64 -25.24
N LEU A 25 7.33 1.05 -25.85
CA LEU A 25 6.07 1.34 -25.15
C LEU A 25 5.55 0.11 -24.39
N ASN A 26 5.51 -1.06 -25.03
CA ASN A 26 5.08 -2.30 -24.38
C ASN A 26 5.95 -2.64 -23.17
N THR A 27 7.27 -2.52 -23.33
CA THR A 27 8.23 -2.74 -22.23
C THR A 27 7.98 -1.77 -21.08
N HIS A 28 7.65 -0.51 -21.38
CA HIS A 28 7.34 0.48 -20.35
C HIS A 28 6.03 0.17 -19.63
N PHE A 29 5.00 -0.28 -20.35
CA PHE A 29 3.75 -0.71 -19.75
C PHE A 29 3.93 -1.93 -18.82
N GLU A 30 4.71 -2.92 -19.23
CA GLU A 30 5.03 -4.07 -18.37
C GLU A 30 5.73 -3.64 -17.08
N LYS A 31 6.71 -2.74 -17.17
CA LYS A 31 7.39 -2.18 -15.98
C LYS A 31 6.41 -1.46 -15.04
N CYS A 32 5.52 -0.65 -15.60
CA CYS A 32 4.47 0.03 -14.81
C CYS A 32 3.52 -0.98 -14.15
N GLN A 33 3.10 -2.02 -14.88
CA GLN A 33 2.23 -3.06 -14.34
C GLN A 33 2.88 -3.84 -13.20
N LEU A 34 4.16 -4.20 -13.35
CA LEU A 34 4.93 -4.87 -12.30
C LEU A 34 5.05 -4.01 -11.04
N LEU A 35 5.31 -2.70 -11.20
CA LEU A 35 5.37 -1.76 -10.08
C LEU A 35 4.02 -1.67 -9.36
N LEU A 36 2.92 -1.54 -10.10
CA LEU A 36 1.57 -1.50 -9.52
C LEU A 36 1.24 -2.79 -8.76
N ASN A 37 1.59 -3.96 -9.31
CA ASN A 37 1.40 -5.24 -8.64
C ASN A 37 2.24 -5.34 -7.34
N SER A 38 3.47 -4.83 -7.35
CA SER A 38 4.34 -4.79 -6.17
C SER A 38 3.75 -3.89 -5.07
N ILE A 39 3.30 -2.69 -5.44
CA ILE A 39 2.63 -1.76 -4.52
C ILE A 39 1.37 -2.41 -3.94
N ALA A 40 0.50 -2.96 -4.80
CA ALA A 40 -0.73 -3.63 -4.41
C ALA A 40 -0.50 -4.81 -3.46
N SER A 41 0.61 -5.54 -3.59
CA SER A 41 1.00 -6.63 -2.68
C SER A 41 1.48 -6.10 -1.32
N SER A 42 2.15 -4.95 -1.28
CA SER A 42 2.65 -4.35 -0.03
C SER A 42 1.56 -3.67 0.82
N ILE A 43 0.51 -3.13 0.20
CA ILE A 43 -0.58 -2.39 0.86
C ILE A 43 -1.35 -3.25 1.89
N PRO A 44 -1.82 -4.48 1.59
CA PRO A 44 -2.52 -5.30 2.57
C PRO A 44 -1.65 -5.62 3.79
N THR A 45 -0.35 -5.85 3.58
CA THR A 45 0.62 -6.08 4.66
C THR A 45 0.75 -4.85 5.56
N LYS A 46 0.84 -3.64 4.98
CA LYS A 46 0.96 -2.41 5.77
C LYS A 46 -0.33 -2.05 6.52
N ALA A 47 -1.49 -2.24 5.89
CA ALA A 47 -2.79 -2.01 6.53
C ALA A 47 -3.05 -2.98 7.69
N MET A 48 -2.70 -4.26 7.52
CA MET A 48 -2.81 -5.27 8.57
C MET A 48 -1.97 -4.91 9.81
N PHE A 49 -0.72 -4.45 9.60
CA PHE A 49 0.12 -4.02 10.72
C PHE A 49 -0.47 -2.80 11.45
N VAL A 50 -0.90 -1.77 10.73
CA VAL A 50 -1.43 -0.55 11.37
C VAL A 50 -2.71 -0.82 12.15
N CYS A 51 -3.66 -1.59 11.61
CA CYS A 51 -4.90 -1.91 12.32
C CYS A 51 -4.64 -2.86 13.49
N VAL A 52 -3.99 -4.01 13.27
CA VAL A 52 -3.84 -5.05 14.31
C VAL A 52 -2.90 -4.62 15.43
N PHE A 53 -1.73 -4.04 15.11
CA PHE A 53 -0.81 -3.56 16.14
C PHE A 53 -1.32 -2.29 16.82
N GLY A 54 -1.95 -1.38 16.07
CA GLY A 54 -2.54 -0.17 16.65
C GLY A 54 -3.67 -0.48 17.63
N GLU A 55 -4.56 -1.42 17.28
CA GLU A 55 -5.63 -1.89 18.18
C GLU A 55 -5.06 -2.61 19.41
N PHE A 56 -4.05 -3.47 19.24
CA PHE A 56 -3.40 -4.17 20.35
C PHE A 56 -2.70 -3.22 21.33
N GLU A 57 -1.96 -2.24 20.82
CA GLU A 57 -1.28 -1.22 21.65
C GLU A 57 -2.30 -0.37 22.41
N SER A 58 -3.40 0.02 21.76
CA SER A 58 -4.51 0.74 22.39
C SER A 58 -5.16 -0.05 23.53
N GLU A 59 -5.49 -1.33 23.30
CA GLU A 59 -6.05 -2.21 24.32
C GLU A 59 -5.09 -2.43 25.50
N GLN A 60 -3.79 -2.55 25.23
CA GLN A 60 -2.79 -2.67 26.29
C GLN A 60 -2.77 -1.43 27.19
N LEU A 61 -2.78 -0.23 26.60
CA LEU A 61 -2.83 1.04 27.35
C LEU A 61 -4.13 1.20 28.15
N LEU A 62 -5.27 0.79 27.57
CA LEU A 62 -6.56 0.80 28.26
C LEU A 62 -6.57 -0.14 29.48
N ASN A 63 -5.98 -1.33 29.35
CA ASN A 63 -5.84 -2.26 30.47
C ASN A 63 -4.93 -1.70 31.57
N GLN A 64 -3.78 -1.13 31.22
CA GLN A 64 -2.91 -0.46 32.20
C GLN A 64 -3.62 0.67 32.95
N ARG A 65 -4.43 1.46 32.23
CA ARG A 65 -5.23 2.52 32.85
C ARG A 65 -6.29 1.96 33.81
N ARG A 66 -6.99 0.88 33.43
CA ARG A 66 -7.97 0.21 34.31
C ARG A 66 -7.32 -0.28 35.60
N ASP A 67 -6.15 -0.92 35.50
CA ASP A 67 -5.41 -1.42 36.65
C ASP A 67 -4.99 -0.29 37.60
N LEU A 68 -4.52 0.83 37.05
CA LEU A 68 -4.11 1.98 37.85
C LEU A 68 -5.32 2.60 38.58
N ILE A 69 -6.47 2.70 37.91
CA ILE A 69 -7.72 3.17 38.52
C ILE A 69 -8.16 2.22 39.64
N ALA A 70 -8.07 0.90 39.42
CA ALA A 70 -8.41 -0.09 40.44
C ALA A 70 -7.51 0.02 41.67
N LYS A 71 -6.19 0.17 41.47
CA LYS A 71 -5.23 0.41 42.55
C LYS A 71 -5.53 1.70 43.31
N TYR A 72 -5.75 2.80 42.59
CA TYR A 72 -6.08 4.08 43.20
C TYR A 72 -7.37 3.99 44.03
N ARG A 73 -8.43 3.38 43.48
CA ARG A 73 -9.68 3.15 44.19
C ARG A 73 -9.45 2.36 45.48
N SER A 74 -8.69 1.26 45.41
CA SER A 74 -8.36 0.45 46.59
C SER A 74 -7.59 1.25 47.64
N SER A 75 -6.65 2.11 47.24
CA SER A 75 -5.91 2.97 48.16
C SER A 75 -6.83 3.99 48.84
N VAL A 76 -7.73 4.63 48.09
CA VAL A 76 -8.71 5.58 48.64
C VAL A 76 -9.67 4.88 49.60
N GLU A 77 -10.20 3.72 49.23
CA GLU A 77 -11.06 2.93 50.12
C GLU A 77 -10.34 2.55 51.41
N GLY A 78 -9.05 2.16 51.32
CA GLY A 78 -8.22 1.87 52.49
C GLY A 78 -8.08 3.07 53.43
N LEU A 79 -7.87 4.26 52.89
CA LEU A 79 -7.77 5.49 53.67
C LEU A 79 -9.10 5.85 54.35
N THR A 80 -10.21 5.82 53.60
CA THR A 80 -11.56 6.15 54.12
C THR A 80 -12.08 5.14 55.16
N LYS A 81 -11.64 3.88 55.10
CA LYS A 81 -11.97 2.85 56.11
C LYS A 81 -11.06 2.90 57.34
N SER A 82 -9.99 3.69 57.30
CA SER A 82 -9.01 3.83 58.38
C SER A 82 -9.21 5.08 59.25
N GLU A 83 -10.12 5.98 58.87
CA GLU A 83 -10.59 7.07 59.75
C GLU A 83 -11.61 6.54 60.77
N PRO A 84 -11.55 6.95 62.05
CA PRO A 84 -12.43 6.51 63.13
C PRO A 84 -13.87 7.04 63.03
#